data_AF-A0A8K9XJY2-F1
#
_entry.id   AF-A0A8K9XJY2-F1
#
_cell.length_a   1.000
_cell.length_b   1.000
_cell.length_c   1.000
_cell.angle_alpha   90.00
_cell.angle_beta   90.00
_cell.angle_gamma   90.00
#
_symmetry.space_group_name_H-M   'P 1'
#
loop_
_entity.id
_entity.type
_entity.pdbx_description
1 polymer ?
#
loop_
_entity_poly.entity_id
_entity_poly.type
_entity_poly.pdbx_seq_one_letter_code
_entity_poly.pdbx_strand_id
1 'polypeptide(L)'
;MLSGLALLLLVCLLHMFVTAQGNPWSQSLGCDEYLGSGKVMDKCGVCGGDNTACKLVSGLFQQHSLNKVGYHKIVEIPEGATKINVTETVKSRNYLALKSRSGRSIINGNWAIDRPGEYEGVGTMFTYRRPNEVTSTAGESFLAEGPTNEILDVYVIYQQPNPGVSFEFILPSDNPPQHPNHRPGGEAPHSY
;
A
#
# COMPACT_ATOMS: atom_id res chain seq x y z
N MET A 1 -60.26 16.40 0.92
CA MET A 1 -59.64 15.18 0.36
C MET A 1 -58.35 15.61 -0.31
N LEU A 2 -57.19 15.21 0.23
CA LEU A 2 -55.90 15.50 -0.40
C LEU A 2 -55.85 14.74 -1.74
N SER A 3 -55.43 15.42 -2.81
CA SER A 3 -55.29 14.79 -4.13
C SER A 3 -54.26 13.67 -4.06
N GLY A 4 -54.41 12.62 -4.87
CA GLY A 4 -53.49 11.47 -4.88
C GLY A 4 -52.01 11.88 -5.09
N LEU A 5 -51.78 12.97 -5.82
CA LEU A 5 -50.45 13.57 -6.02
C LEU A 5 -49.85 14.16 -4.74
N ALA A 6 -50.66 14.79 -3.88
CA ALA A 6 -50.20 15.34 -2.60
C ALA A 6 -49.80 14.22 -1.63
N LEU A 7 -50.51 13.09 -1.66
CA LEU A 7 -50.18 11.91 -0.84
C LEU A 7 -48.86 11.26 -1.29
N LEU A 8 -48.64 11.13 -2.60
CA LEU A 8 -47.39 10.60 -3.18
C LEU A 8 -46.16 11.46 -2.83
N LEU A 9 -46.28 12.80 -2.90
CA LEU A 9 -45.20 13.71 -2.52
C LEU A 9 -44.86 13.61 -1.02
N LEU A 10 -45.86 13.55 -0.15
CA LEU A 10 -45.67 13.34 1.28
C LEU A 10 -44.99 12.00 1.59
N VAL A 11 -45.40 10.92 0.91
CA VAL A 11 -44.80 9.59 1.06
C VAL A 11 -43.35 9.59 0.57
N CYS A 12 -43.05 10.23 -0.58
CA CYS A 12 -41.67 10.38 -1.07
C CYS A 12 -40.80 11.20 -0.11
N LEU A 13 -41.31 12.33 0.39
CA LEU A 13 -40.59 13.16 1.37
C LEU A 13 -40.33 12.38 2.67
N LEU A 14 -41.32 11.63 3.19
CA LEU A 14 -41.16 10.76 4.35
C LEU A 14 -40.11 9.66 4.12
N HIS A 15 -40.13 8.99 2.96
CA HIS A 15 -39.10 8.00 2.62
C HIS A 15 -37.71 8.65 2.52
N MET A 16 -37.59 9.83 1.90
CA MET A 16 -36.33 10.57 1.84
C MET A 16 -35.84 10.97 3.24
N PHE A 17 -36.72 11.40 4.14
CA PHE A 17 -36.39 11.71 5.53
C PHE A 17 -35.91 10.47 6.31
N VAL A 18 -36.57 9.31 6.15
CA VAL A 18 -36.16 8.04 6.78
C VAL A 18 -34.81 7.57 6.23
N THR A 19 -34.51 7.79 4.94
CA THR A 19 -33.19 7.44 4.37
C THR A 19 -32.09 8.46 4.70
N ALA A 20 -32.43 9.72 4.94
CA ALA A 20 -31.46 10.79 5.26
C ALA A 20 -31.00 10.74 6.72
N GLN A 21 -31.84 10.23 7.62
CA GLN A 21 -31.47 9.88 8.99
C GLN A 21 -30.99 8.44 8.99
N GLY A 22 -29.71 8.23 8.66
CA GLY A 22 -29.09 6.90 8.68
C GLY A 22 -29.49 6.08 9.91
N ASN A 23 -29.68 4.77 9.72
CA ASN A 23 -30.16 3.86 10.76
C ASN A 23 -29.41 4.08 12.09
N PRO A 24 -30.09 4.46 13.19
CA PRO A 24 -29.45 4.71 14.50
C PRO A 24 -28.77 3.49 15.11
N TRP A 25 -28.94 2.30 14.50
CA TRP A 25 -28.33 1.03 14.90
C TRP A 25 -27.18 0.58 13.99
N SER A 26 -26.79 1.38 12.99
CA SER A 26 -25.68 1.03 12.09
C SER A 26 -24.33 1.43 12.70
N GLN A 27 -23.91 0.73 13.74
CA GLN A 27 -22.57 0.89 14.32
C GLN A 27 -21.54 0.09 13.49
N SER A 28 -20.48 0.75 13.03
CA SER A 28 -19.37 0.08 12.36
C SER A 28 -18.43 -0.58 13.37
N LEU A 29 -17.82 -1.69 12.97
CA LEU A 29 -16.73 -2.32 13.72
C LEU A 29 -15.48 -1.42 13.63
N GLY A 30 -14.93 -1.00 14.76
CA GLY A 30 -13.66 -0.28 14.80
C GLY A 30 -12.47 -1.19 14.54
N CYS A 31 -11.30 -0.59 14.28
CA CYS A 31 -10.05 -1.34 14.11
C CYS A 31 -9.58 -2.07 15.38
N ASP A 32 -10.18 -1.76 16.53
CA ASP A 32 -9.94 -2.39 17.83
C ASP A 32 -10.94 -3.51 18.12
N GLU A 33 -11.67 -3.96 17.09
CA GLU A 33 -12.64 -5.06 17.15
C GLU A 33 -13.90 -4.77 18.00
N TYR A 34 -14.11 -3.51 18.39
CA TYR A 34 -15.29 -3.08 19.13
C TYR A 34 -16.31 -2.37 18.22
N LEU A 35 -17.58 -2.75 18.32
CA LEU A 35 -18.69 -2.09 17.62
C LEU A 35 -18.90 -0.67 18.17
N GLY A 36 -18.91 0.32 17.28
CA GLY A 36 -19.18 1.71 17.64
C GLY A 36 -18.04 2.43 18.36
N SER A 37 -16.83 1.86 18.42
CA SER A 37 -15.68 2.54 19.03
C SER A 37 -15.21 3.78 18.27
N GLY A 38 -15.52 3.84 16.97
CA GLY A 38 -15.08 4.91 16.07
C GLY A 38 -13.58 4.92 15.78
N LYS A 39 -12.80 3.94 16.27
CA LYS A 39 -11.37 3.86 15.99
C LYS A 39 -11.11 3.34 14.58
N VAL A 40 -10.17 3.98 13.89
CA VAL A 40 -9.72 3.65 12.54
C VAL A 40 -8.21 3.45 12.53
N MET A 41 -7.72 2.59 11.63
CA MET A 41 -6.28 2.45 11.42
C MET A 41 -5.68 3.76 10.91
N ASP A 42 -4.57 4.18 11.49
CA ASP A 42 -3.79 5.30 10.98
C ASP A 42 -2.95 4.88 9.76
N LYS A 43 -2.25 5.82 9.12
CA LYS A 43 -1.42 5.53 7.93
C LYS A 43 -0.26 4.57 8.21
N CYS A 44 0.09 4.38 9.49
CA CYS A 44 1.14 3.50 9.97
C CYS A 44 0.62 2.10 10.30
N GLY A 45 -0.68 1.86 10.16
CA GLY A 45 -1.33 0.60 10.54
C GLY A 45 -1.57 0.48 12.05
N VAL A 46 -1.54 1.59 12.79
CA VAL A 46 -1.81 1.63 14.23
C VAL A 46 -3.27 2.00 14.47
N CYS A 47 -4.00 1.14 15.18
CA CYS A 47 -5.41 1.39 15.47
C CYS A 47 -5.60 2.56 16.45
N GLY A 48 -6.28 3.62 16.01
CA GLY A 48 -6.42 4.85 16.80
C GLY A 48 -5.10 5.62 16.96
N GLY A 49 -4.13 5.36 16.08
CA GLY A 49 -2.85 6.06 16.07
C GLY A 49 -2.95 7.51 15.60
N ASP A 50 -1.89 8.27 15.84
CA ASP A 50 -1.76 9.68 15.54
C ASP A 50 -0.94 9.97 14.27
N ASN A 51 -0.61 8.94 13.48
CA ASN A 51 0.22 9.00 12.27
C ASN A 51 1.70 9.35 12.50
N THR A 52 2.21 9.22 13.73
CA THR A 52 3.62 9.54 14.07
C THR A 52 4.54 8.31 14.17
N ALA A 53 3.96 7.11 14.26
CA ALA A 53 4.70 5.84 14.39
C ALA A 53 5.50 5.43 13.14
N CYS A 54 5.34 6.15 12.02
CA CYS A 54 5.99 5.87 10.76
C CYS A 54 6.15 7.14 9.90
N LYS A 55 6.99 7.04 8.87
CA LYS A 55 7.16 8.08 7.83
C LYS A 55 7.01 7.49 6.43
N LEU A 56 6.37 8.25 5.54
CA LEU A 56 6.33 7.97 4.11
C LEU A 56 7.63 8.47 3.48
N VAL A 57 8.31 7.59 2.75
CA VAL A 57 9.42 7.94 1.88
C VAL A 57 8.93 7.78 0.46
N SER A 58 9.04 8.83 -0.34
CA SER A 58 8.67 8.79 -1.76
C SER A 58 9.61 9.65 -2.60
N GLY A 59 9.66 9.36 -3.89
CA GLY A 59 10.49 10.09 -4.83
C GLY A 59 10.24 9.71 -6.28
N LEU A 60 10.84 10.50 -7.17
CA LEU A 60 10.82 10.26 -8.61
C LEU A 60 12.26 10.24 -9.10
N PHE A 61 12.70 9.08 -9.58
CA PHE A 61 13.96 8.97 -10.29
C PHE A 61 13.77 9.41 -11.74
N GLN A 62 14.49 10.45 -12.17
CA GLN A 62 14.46 10.93 -13.54
C GLN A 62 15.75 10.52 -14.28
N GLN A 63 15.56 9.89 -15.44
CA GLN A 63 16.60 9.19 -16.20
C GLN A 63 17.62 10.09 -16.92
N HIS A 64 17.53 11.42 -16.78
CA HIS A 64 18.31 12.40 -17.59
C HIS A 64 19.83 12.21 -17.55
N SER A 65 20.35 11.47 -16.56
CA SER A 65 21.78 11.20 -16.38
C SER A 65 22.25 9.84 -16.90
N LEU A 66 21.36 8.99 -17.44
CA LEU A 66 21.71 7.64 -17.86
C LEU A 66 21.96 7.55 -19.38
N ASN A 67 23.20 7.25 -19.74
CA ASN A 67 23.67 7.23 -21.13
C ASN A 67 24.26 5.87 -21.56
N LYS A 68 24.25 4.86 -20.69
CA LYS A 68 24.82 3.53 -20.95
C LYS A 68 23.82 2.43 -20.64
N VAL A 69 23.64 1.50 -21.58
CA VAL A 69 22.84 0.30 -21.38
C VAL A 69 23.39 -0.51 -20.20
N GLY A 70 22.51 -0.99 -19.32
CA GLY A 70 22.91 -1.79 -18.15
C GLY A 70 22.12 -1.46 -16.88
N TYR A 71 22.59 -2.01 -15.76
CA TYR A 71 21.96 -1.84 -14.45
C TYR A 71 22.38 -0.52 -13.81
N HIS A 72 21.40 0.28 -13.39
CA HIS A 72 21.63 1.52 -12.66
C HIS A 72 20.80 1.50 -11.38
N LYS A 73 21.44 1.62 -10.21
CA LYS A 73 20.76 1.69 -8.92
C LYS A 73 20.02 3.03 -8.84
N ILE A 74 18.74 3.00 -8.46
CA ILE A 74 17.88 4.19 -8.41
C ILE A 74 17.42 4.54 -7.00
N VAL A 75 17.23 3.54 -6.12
CA VAL A 75 16.87 3.75 -4.71
C VAL A 75 17.27 2.53 -3.88
N GLU A 76 17.51 2.76 -2.59
CA GLU A 76 17.67 1.73 -1.56
C GLU A 76 16.41 1.70 -0.70
N ILE A 77 15.82 0.52 -0.50
CA ILE A 77 14.69 0.29 0.39
C ILE A 77 15.25 -0.36 1.67
N PRO A 78 15.19 0.32 2.83
CA PRO A 78 15.72 -0.21 4.08
C PRO A 78 14.98 -1.44 4.61
N GLU A 79 15.56 -2.08 5.61
CA GLU A 79 14.88 -3.04 6.48
C GLU A 79 13.69 -2.37 7.21
N GLY A 80 12.62 -3.12 7.47
CA GLY A 80 11.39 -2.66 8.11
C GLY A 80 10.44 -1.90 7.18
N ALA A 81 10.77 -1.76 5.90
CA ALA A 81 9.93 -1.04 4.94
C ALA A 81 8.63 -1.81 4.64
N THR A 82 7.52 -1.08 4.65
CA THR A 82 6.18 -1.59 4.32
C THR A 82 5.55 -0.78 3.20
N LYS A 83 4.45 -1.28 2.62
CA LYS A 83 3.69 -0.60 1.55
C LYS A 83 4.60 -0.13 0.40
N ILE A 84 5.50 -1.01 -0.02
CA ILE A 84 6.47 -0.73 -1.08
C ILE A 84 5.72 -0.70 -2.41
N ASN A 85 5.96 0.36 -3.18
CA ASN A 85 5.47 0.50 -4.53
C ASN A 85 6.54 1.20 -5.39
N VAL A 86 7.00 0.51 -6.43
CA VAL A 86 7.93 1.05 -7.42
C VAL A 86 7.30 0.85 -8.79
N THR A 87 7.10 1.95 -9.51
CA THR A 87 6.36 1.97 -10.77
C THR A 87 7.06 2.88 -11.78
N GLU A 88 7.28 2.39 -12.99
CA GLU A 88 7.64 3.24 -14.13
C GLU A 88 6.49 4.21 -14.42
N THR A 89 6.79 5.51 -14.46
CA THR A 89 5.78 6.55 -14.71
C THR A 89 5.14 6.44 -16.08
N VAL A 90 5.93 6.04 -17.07
CA VAL A 90 5.47 5.70 -18.41
C VAL A 90 6.20 4.45 -18.82
N LYS A 91 5.45 3.55 -19.45
CA LYS A 91 5.98 2.33 -20.03
C LYS A 91 7.18 2.61 -20.93
N SER A 92 8.22 1.81 -20.77
CA SER A 92 9.42 1.87 -21.59
C SER A 92 9.92 0.47 -21.99
N ARG A 93 11.06 0.41 -22.69
CA ARG A 93 11.79 -0.85 -22.93
C ARG A 93 12.77 -1.20 -21.81
N ASN A 94 12.82 -0.40 -20.75
CA ASN A 94 13.61 -0.72 -19.57
C ASN A 94 12.89 -1.79 -18.74
N TYR A 95 13.60 -2.30 -17.74
CA TYR A 95 13.08 -3.26 -16.77
C TYR A 95 13.47 -2.78 -15.37
N LEU A 96 12.57 -2.95 -14.41
CA LEU A 96 12.86 -2.76 -13.00
C LEU A 96 13.53 -4.03 -12.47
N ALA A 97 14.55 -3.90 -11.63
CA ALA A 97 15.15 -5.05 -10.97
C ALA A 97 15.28 -4.79 -9.47
N LEU A 98 15.14 -5.87 -8.69
CA LEU A 98 15.17 -5.85 -7.25
C LEU A 98 16.18 -6.88 -6.75
N LYS A 99 17.14 -6.42 -5.96
CA LYS A 99 18.22 -7.25 -5.45
C LYS A 99 18.36 -7.03 -3.94
N SER A 100 18.43 -8.11 -3.16
CA SER A 100 18.83 -8.02 -1.75
C SER A 100 20.31 -7.64 -1.64
N ARG A 101 20.66 -6.91 -0.58
CA ARG A 101 22.04 -6.57 -0.26
C ARG A 101 22.94 -7.79 -0.04
N SER A 102 22.37 -8.96 0.27
CA SER A 102 23.07 -10.25 0.31
C SER A 102 23.54 -10.75 -1.06
N GLY A 103 23.07 -10.15 -2.16
CA GLY A 103 23.45 -10.51 -3.52
C GLY A 103 22.36 -11.22 -4.32
N ARG A 104 21.25 -11.64 -3.69
CA ARG A 104 20.17 -12.38 -4.34
C ARG A 104 19.25 -11.46 -5.17
N SER A 105 19.10 -11.75 -6.46
CA SER A 105 18.06 -11.14 -7.30
C SER A 105 16.69 -11.72 -6.96
N ILE A 106 15.70 -10.84 -6.71
CA ILE A 106 14.33 -11.21 -6.36
C ILE A 106 13.40 -11.01 -7.56
N ILE A 107 13.56 -9.89 -8.27
CA ILE A 107 12.85 -9.59 -9.53
C ILE A 107 13.88 -9.11 -10.52
N ASN A 108 13.95 -9.74 -11.70
CA ASN A 108 14.88 -9.46 -12.79
C ASN A 108 16.36 -9.47 -12.35
N GLY A 109 17.25 -10.06 -13.13
CA GLY A 109 18.65 -10.19 -12.72
C GLY A 109 19.32 -11.40 -13.31
N ASN A 110 20.63 -11.53 -13.07
CA ASN A 110 21.42 -12.65 -13.58
C ASN A 110 21.23 -12.88 -15.10
N TRP A 111 21.13 -11.79 -15.87
CA TRP A 111 20.91 -11.80 -17.32
C TRP A 111 19.53 -12.34 -17.76
N ALA A 112 18.58 -12.49 -16.85
CA ALA A 112 17.23 -12.95 -17.11
C ALA A 112 16.17 -11.88 -16.79
N ILE A 113 15.08 -11.93 -17.56
CA ILE A 113 13.86 -11.17 -17.32
C ILE A 113 12.77 -12.14 -16.87
N ASP A 114 12.21 -11.86 -15.72
CA ASP A 114 11.19 -12.65 -15.06
C ASP A 114 9.81 -12.40 -15.66
N ARG A 115 8.91 -13.38 -15.49
CA ARG A 115 7.50 -13.22 -15.88
C ARG A 115 6.74 -12.44 -14.82
N PRO A 116 5.67 -11.69 -15.16
CA PRO A 116 4.79 -11.13 -14.14
C PRO A 116 4.27 -12.21 -13.18
N GLY A 117 4.23 -11.93 -11.89
CA GLY A 117 3.89 -12.90 -10.85
C GLY A 117 4.32 -12.49 -9.46
N GLU A 118 4.25 -13.43 -8.51
CA GLU A 118 4.63 -13.25 -7.11
C GLU A 118 6.04 -13.79 -6.86
N TYR A 119 6.86 -13.02 -6.13
CA TYR A 119 8.26 -13.33 -5.84
C TYR A 119 8.53 -13.17 -4.35
N GLU A 120 8.89 -14.27 -3.69
CA GLU A 120 9.22 -14.23 -2.26
C GLU A 120 10.64 -13.70 -2.03
N GLY A 121 10.77 -12.77 -1.09
CA GLY A 121 12.08 -12.31 -0.67
C GLY A 121 12.07 -11.37 0.52
N VAL A 122 13.15 -11.46 1.31
CA VAL A 122 13.43 -10.57 2.43
C VAL A 122 12.24 -10.38 3.38
N GLY A 123 11.55 -11.48 3.73
CA GLY A 123 10.45 -11.47 4.69
C GLY A 123 9.08 -11.06 4.13
N THR A 124 8.97 -10.74 2.83
CA THR A 124 7.70 -10.37 2.19
C THR A 124 7.55 -11.01 0.80
N MET A 125 6.35 -10.92 0.25
CA MET A 125 6.03 -11.27 -1.13
C MET A 125 5.96 -10.01 -1.99
N PHE A 126 6.59 -10.06 -3.17
CA PHE A 126 6.56 -8.98 -4.16
C PHE A 126 5.68 -9.38 -5.35
N THR A 127 4.67 -8.56 -5.63
CA THR A 127 3.87 -8.68 -6.84
C THR A 127 4.53 -7.88 -7.96
N TYR A 128 5.13 -8.58 -8.93
CA TYR A 128 5.74 -7.99 -10.11
C TYR A 128 4.76 -7.96 -11.29
N ARG A 129 4.59 -6.78 -11.90
CA ARG A 129 3.62 -6.54 -12.97
C ARG A 129 4.30 -5.89 -14.17
N ARG A 130 4.02 -6.46 -15.34
CA ARG A 130 4.40 -5.88 -16.63
C ARG A 130 3.19 -5.92 -17.56
N PRO A 131 2.39 -4.84 -17.62
CA PRO A 131 1.19 -4.79 -18.44
C PRO A 131 1.48 -5.08 -19.92
N ASN A 132 0.54 -5.73 -20.61
CA ASN A 132 0.71 -6.12 -22.02
C ASN A 132 1.05 -4.93 -22.91
N GLU A 133 1.98 -5.15 -23.84
CA GLU A 133 2.54 -4.08 -24.63
C GLU A 133 1.55 -3.42 -25.62
N VAL A 134 0.49 -4.12 -26.01
CA VAL A 134 -0.47 -3.66 -27.01
C VAL A 134 -1.65 -2.93 -26.37
N THR A 135 -2.05 -3.35 -25.16
CA THR A 135 -3.33 -2.93 -24.55
C THR A 135 -3.19 -1.95 -23.41
N SER A 136 -1.96 -1.63 -22.98
CA SER A 136 -1.72 -0.77 -21.83
C SER A 136 -0.56 0.20 -22.03
N THR A 137 -0.75 1.42 -21.53
CA THR A 137 0.29 2.45 -21.37
C THR A 137 0.89 2.45 -19.97
N ALA A 138 0.34 1.67 -19.04
CA ALA A 138 0.85 1.56 -17.68
C ALA A 138 2.26 0.96 -17.69
N GLY A 139 3.14 1.58 -16.89
CA GLY A 139 4.52 1.14 -16.74
C GLY A 139 4.67 -0.17 -15.98
N GLU A 140 5.87 -0.72 -16.06
CA GLU A 140 6.29 -1.86 -15.23
C GLU A 140 6.29 -1.47 -13.75
N SER A 141 5.92 -2.40 -12.86
CA SER A 141 5.92 -2.14 -11.41
C SER A 141 6.19 -3.37 -10.57
N PHE A 142 6.61 -3.15 -9.34
CA PHE A 142 6.53 -4.14 -8.28
C PHE A 142 6.04 -3.53 -6.97
N LEU A 143 5.28 -4.31 -6.22
CA LEU A 143 4.67 -3.91 -4.95
C LEU A 143 4.89 -4.97 -3.88
N ALA A 144 4.96 -4.57 -2.62
CA ALA A 144 4.98 -5.48 -1.48
C ALA A 144 4.37 -4.84 -0.23
N GLU A 145 3.71 -5.66 0.59
CA GLU A 145 3.15 -5.20 1.86
C GLU A 145 4.24 -4.98 2.92
N GLY A 146 5.32 -5.77 2.90
CA GLY A 146 6.38 -5.76 3.91
C GLY A 146 5.98 -6.51 5.19
N PRO A 147 6.74 -6.35 6.29
CA PRO A 147 8.00 -5.61 6.37
C PRO A 147 9.16 -6.35 5.67
N THR A 148 10.13 -5.60 5.17
CA THR A 148 11.41 -6.17 4.74
C THR A 148 12.26 -6.54 5.96
N ASN A 149 13.03 -7.63 5.87
CA ASN A 149 14.01 -8.02 6.92
C ASN A 149 15.48 -7.76 6.52
N GLU A 150 15.69 -7.20 5.32
CA GLU A 150 16.99 -6.82 4.80
C GLU A 150 16.86 -5.58 3.92
N ILE A 151 17.98 -4.92 3.67
CA ILE A 151 18.09 -3.83 2.70
C ILE A 151 17.98 -4.37 1.27
N LEU A 152 17.21 -3.68 0.43
CA LEU A 152 17.04 -3.95 -0.98
C LEU A 152 17.59 -2.81 -1.84
N ASP A 153 18.21 -3.17 -2.95
CA ASP A 153 18.63 -2.26 -4.00
C ASP A 153 17.68 -2.37 -5.19
N VAL A 154 17.10 -1.24 -5.58
CA VAL A 154 16.25 -1.12 -6.77
C VAL A 154 17.09 -0.61 -7.92
N TYR A 155 16.97 -1.29 -9.05
CA TYR A 155 17.67 -0.96 -10.28
C TYR A 155 16.70 -0.71 -11.43
N VAL A 156 17.15 0.09 -12.38
CA VAL A 156 16.63 0.11 -13.74
C VAL A 156 17.66 -0.56 -14.65
N ILE A 157 17.25 -1.59 -15.39
CA ILE A 157 17.99 -2.16 -16.50
C ILE A 157 17.71 -1.27 -17.72
N TYR A 158 18.59 -0.31 -17.94
CA TYR A 158 18.44 0.72 -18.97
C TYR A 158 18.68 0.15 -20.37
N GLN A 159 17.73 0.39 -21.25
CA GLN A 159 17.73 0.09 -22.69
C GLN A 159 17.45 1.35 -23.52
N GLN A 160 16.62 2.26 -23.00
CA GLN A 160 16.23 3.51 -23.66
C GLN A 160 15.84 4.60 -22.64
N PRO A 161 15.81 5.89 -23.04
CA PRO A 161 15.26 6.94 -22.21
C PRO A 161 13.84 6.62 -21.71
N ASN A 162 13.59 6.83 -20.42
CA ASN A 162 12.29 6.71 -19.76
C ASN A 162 12.04 8.01 -18.97
N PRO A 163 10.82 8.59 -18.99
CA PRO A 163 10.45 9.76 -18.20
C PRO A 163 10.66 9.61 -16.68
N GLY A 164 10.71 8.40 -16.14
CA GLY A 164 11.17 8.16 -14.77
C GLY A 164 10.50 6.99 -14.06
N VAL A 165 10.99 6.70 -12.86
CA VAL A 165 10.44 5.68 -11.96
C VAL A 165 10.02 6.34 -10.66
N SER A 166 8.74 6.27 -10.32
CA SER A 166 8.23 6.68 -9.02
C SER A 166 8.41 5.54 -8.02
N PHE A 167 8.82 5.87 -6.81
CA PHE A 167 8.88 4.92 -5.71
C PHE A 167 8.27 5.53 -4.44
N GLU A 168 7.66 4.68 -3.64
CA GLU A 168 7.19 5.00 -2.30
C GLU A 168 7.24 3.77 -1.38
N PHE A 169 7.47 4.00 -0.10
CA PHE A 169 7.39 3.01 0.96
C PHE A 169 7.28 3.69 2.33
N ILE A 170 6.77 2.97 3.31
CA ILE A 170 6.62 3.43 4.70
C ILE A 170 7.73 2.83 5.55
N LEU A 171 8.39 3.65 6.36
CA LEU A 171 9.37 3.22 7.35
C LEU A 171 8.82 3.44 8.77
N PRO A 172 9.04 2.50 9.70
CA PRO A 172 8.76 2.73 11.11
C PRO A 172 9.60 3.91 11.63
N SER A 173 9.03 4.66 12.57
CA SER A 173 9.77 5.70 13.30
C SER A 173 10.71 5.06 14.31
N ASP A 174 11.90 5.65 14.50
CA ASP A 174 12.89 5.16 15.48
C ASP A 174 12.38 5.20 16.92
N ASN A 175 11.35 6.02 17.19
CA ASN A 175 10.65 6.15 18.48
C ASN A 175 9.13 5.96 18.29
N PRO A 176 8.62 4.72 18.24
CA PRO A 176 7.18 4.49 18.18
C PRO A 176 6.51 5.02 19.47
N PRO A 177 5.32 5.64 19.38
CA PRO A 177 4.53 5.96 20.56
C PRO A 177 4.30 4.69 21.39
N GLN A 178 4.69 4.72 22.66
CA GLN A 178 4.39 3.63 23.59
C GLN A 178 2.87 3.58 23.79
N HIS A 179 2.19 2.68 23.10
CA HIS A 179 0.79 2.41 23.43
C HIS A 179 0.73 1.86 24.86
N PRO A 180 -0.12 2.40 25.76
CA PRO A 180 -0.31 1.82 27.07
C PRO A 180 -0.80 0.39 26.89
N ASN A 181 -0.07 -0.57 27.47
CA ASN A 181 -0.39 -2.00 27.46
C ASN A 181 -1.91 -2.24 27.56
N HIS A 182 -2.53 -2.74 26.50
CA HIS A 182 -3.80 -3.44 26.64
C HIS A 182 -3.50 -4.75 27.39
N ARG A 183 -3.79 -4.76 28.70
CA ARG A 183 -3.87 -5.99 29.49
C ARG A 183 -4.89 -6.92 28.84
N PRO A 184 -4.55 -8.19 28.53
CA PRO A 184 -5.55 -9.17 28.14
C PRO A 184 -6.47 -9.45 29.33
N GLY A 185 -7.77 -9.42 29.07
CA GLY A 185 -8.77 -10.29 29.70
C GLY A 185 -8.95 -10.18 31.21
N GLY A 186 -10.04 -9.53 31.61
CA GLY A 186 -10.64 -9.79 32.91
C GLY A 186 -10.95 -11.26 33.09
N GLU A 187 -10.51 -11.79 34.23
CA GLU A 187 -10.84 -13.09 34.76
C GLU A 187 -12.36 -13.21 34.92
N ALA A 188 -12.98 -14.17 34.20
CA ALA A 188 -14.39 -14.47 34.40
C ALA A 188 -14.60 -15.07 35.80
N PRO A 189 -15.57 -14.60 36.60
CA PRO A 189 -15.80 -15.17 37.92
C PRO A 189 -16.38 -16.58 37.77
N HIS A 190 -15.69 -17.56 38.33
CA HIS A 190 -16.23 -18.89 38.60
C HIS A 190 -17.46 -18.76 39.52
N SER A 191 -18.64 -19.10 39.00
CA SER A 191 -19.83 -19.37 39.80
C SER A 191 -19.89 -20.85 40.16
N TYR A 192 -20.15 -21.10 41.46
CA TYR A 192 -20.34 -22.35 42.20
C TYR A 192 -20.83 -23.58 41.44
#